data_AF-A0A7W5G448-F1
#
_entry.id   AF-A0A7W5G448-F1
#
_cell.length_a   1.000
_cell.length_b   1.000
_cell.length_c   1.000
_cell.angle_alpha   90.00
_cell.angle_beta   90.00
_cell.angle_gamma   90.00
#
_symmetry.space_group_name_H-M   'P 1'
#
loop_
_entity.id
_entity.type
_entity.pdbx_description
1 polymer ?
#
loop_
_entity_poly.entity_id
_entity_poly.type
_entity_poly.pdbx_seq_one_letter_code
_entity_poly.pdbx_strand_id
1 'polypeptide(L)' 'MQRLMMILAGTTLAIALAGCGTTTGERALSGAGVGAAVGAGAAAVTGGSVTRGAVIGGGVGAATGAATDSDDIDLNRYR' A
#
# COMPACT_ATOMS: atom_id res chain seq x y z
N MET A 1 5.37 25.65 4.18
CA MET A 1 5.72 24.56 5.11
C MET A 1 4.48 23.91 5.73
N GLN A 2 3.54 24.68 6.29
CA GLN A 2 2.25 24.17 6.84
C GLN A 2 1.49 23.22 5.90
N ARG A 3 1.39 23.56 4.61
CA ARG A 3 0.70 22.75 3.59
C ARG A 3 1.39 21.42 3.30
N LEU A 4 2.72 21.41 3.29
CA LEU A 4 3.50 20.20 3.07
C LEU A 4 3.36 19.24 4.25
N MET A 5 3.32 19.78 5.47
CA MET A 5 3.15 19.02 6.71
C MET A 5 1.76 18.38 6.81
N MET A 6 0.70 19.07 6.36
CA MET A 6 -0.64 18.49 6.26
C MET A 6 -0.73 17.37 5.23
N ILE A 7 -0.08 17.51 4.07
CA ILE A 7 -0.05 16.46 3.04
C ILE A 7 0.69 15.23 3.57
N LEU A 8 1.84 15.41 4.22
CA LEU A 8 2.64 14.31 4.77
C LEU A 8 1.92 13.57 5.90
N ALA A 9 1.20 14.30 6.77
CA ALA A 9 0.38 13.70 7.82
C ALA A 9 -0.87 12.99 7.26
N GLY A 10 -1.46 13.52 6.18
CA GLY A 10 -2.59 12.89 5.51
C GLY A 10 -2.23 11.60 4.80
N THR A 11 -1.05 11.54 4.15
CA THR A 11 -0.58 10.34 3.47
C THR A 11 -0.20 9.23 4.42
N THR A 12 0.46 9.52 5.55
CA THR A 12 0.76 8.49 6.57
C THR A 12 -0.52 7.91 7.16
N LEU A 13 -1.53 8.74 7.41
CA LEU A 13 -2.82 8.29 7.91
C LEU A 13 -3.58 7.46 6.87
N ALA A 14 -3.55 7.86 5.59
CA ALA A 14 -4.16 7.10 4.50
C ALA A 14 -3.49 5.73 4.30
N ILE A 15 -2.15 5.65 4.45
CA ILE A 15 -1.40 4.38 4.39
C ILE A 15 -1.73 3.49 5.59
N ALA A 16 -1.90 4.07 6.79
CA ALA A 16 -2.34 3.35 7.96
C ALA A 16 -3.77 2.78 7.80
N LEU A 17 -4.67 3.54 7.16
CA LEU A 17 -6.03 3.08 6.86
C LEU A 17 -6.06 2.05 5.73
N ALA A 18 -5.12 2.09 4.77
CA ALA A 18 -5.02 1.11 3.69
C ALA A 18 -4.68 -0.31 4.19
N GLY A 19 -4.07 -0.43 5.37
CA GLY A 19 -3.90 -1.71 6.08
C GLY A 19 -5.19 -2.22 6.75
N CYS A 20 -6.21 -1.38 6.89
CA CYS A 20 -7.52 -1.70 7.47
C CYS A 20 -8.52 -2.24 6.42
N GLY A 21 -8.03 -2.89 5.35
CA GLY A 21 -8.88 -3.77 4.55
C GLY A 21 -9.31 -4.94 5.40
N THR A 22 -10.60 -5.29 5.41
CA THR A 22 -11.09 -6.40 6.24
C THR A 22 -10.76 -7.75 5.60
N THR A 23 -10.64 -7.81 4.28
CA THR A 23 -10.30 -9.04 3.55
C THR A 23 -8.91 -9.01 2.91
N THR A 24 -8.29 -10.18 2.79
CA THR A 24 -6.97 -10.38 2.15
C THR A 24 -6.93 -9.82 0.72
N GLY A 25 -8.04 -9.94 -0.03
CA GLY A 25 -8.14 -9.44 -1.40
C GLY A 25 -8.10 -7.91 -1.48
N GLU A 26 -8.79 -7.21 -0.56
CA GLU A 26 -8.76 -5.75 -0.49
C GLU A 26 -7.38 -5.24 -0.10
N ARG A 27 -6.69 -5.91 0.83
CA ARG A 27 -5.32 -5.59 1.23
C ARG A 27 -4.33 -5.82 0.11
N ALA A 28 -4.45 -6.95 -0.60
CA ALA A 28 -3.63 -7.24 -1.77
C ALA A 28 -3.85 -6.20 -2.88
N LEU A 29 -5.10 -5.85 -3.18
CA LEU A 29 -5.41 -4.87 -4.23
C LEU A 29 -4.95 -3.46 -3.85
N SER A 30 -5.12 -3.07 -2.59
CA SER A 30 -4.63 -1.80 -2.05
C SER A 30 -3.11 -1.72 -2.07
N GLY A 31 -2.43 -2.77 -1.60
CA GLY A 31 -0.98 -2.91 -1.66
C GLY A 31 -0.45 -2.89 -3.10
N ALA A 32 -1.16 -3.52 -4.04
CA ALA A 32 -0.84 -3.48 -5.46
C ALA A 32 -0.92 -2.06 -6.03
N GLY A 33 -1.97 -1.31 -5.70
CA GLY A 33 -2.16 0.06 -6.16
C GLY A 33 -1.07 1.00 -5.65
N VAL A 34 -0.79 0.96 -4.34
CA VAL A 34 0.25 1.80 -3.72
C VAL A 34 1.63 1.39 -4.22
N GLY A 35 1.93 0.09 -4.24
CA GLY A 35 3.20 -0.43 -4.73
C GLY A 35 3.45 -0.07 -6.20
N ALA A 36 2.42 -0.12 -7.05
CA ALA A 36 2.53 0.30 -8.44
C ALA A 36 2.79 1.80 -8.58
N ALA A 37 2.10 2.64 -7.81
CA ALA A 37 2.32 4.09 -7.82
C ALA A 37 3.73 4.46 -7.37
N VAL A 38 4.20 3.86 -6.27
CA VAL A 38 5.56 4.09 -5.75
C VAL A 38 6.60 3.55 -6.72
N GLY A 39 6.42 2.34 -7.25
CA GLY A 39 7.34 1.74 -8.21
C GLY A 39 7.43 2.51 -9.53
N ALA A 40 6.30 3.03 -10.02
CA ALA A 40 6.24 3.92 -11.18
C ALA A 40 6.99 5.24 -10.92
N GLY A 41 6.73 5.87 -9.77
CA GLY A 41 7.40 7.11 -9.37
C GLY A 41 8.90 6.93 -9.19
N ALA A 42 9.33 5.86 -8.51
CA ALA A 42 10.73 5.51 -8.32
C ALA A 42 11.45 5.25 -9.66
N ALA A 43 10.81 4.53 -10.58
CA ALA A 43 11.36 4.32 -11.92
C ALA A 43 11.45 5.63 -12.72
N ALA A 44 10.43 6.51 -12.62
CA ALA A 44 10.45 7.81 -13.28
C ALA A 44 11.60 8.70 -12.81
N VAL A 45 11.90 8.73 -11.50
CA VAL A 45 12.99 9.56 -10.96
C VAL A 45 14.38 8.97 -11.21
N THR A 46 14.49 7.64 -11.34
CA THR A 46 15.77 6.95 -11.61
C THR A 46 16.08 6.80 -13.10
N GLY A 47 15.19 7.27 -14.00
CA GLY A 47 15.32 7.11 -15.45
C GLY A 47 15.04 5.69 -15.95
N GLY A 48 14.44 4.84 -15.12
CA GLY A 48 14.00 3.50 -15.48
C GLY A 48 12.65 3.47 -16.19
N SER A 49 12.25 2.31 -16.69
CA SER A 49 10.93 2.15 -17.32
C SER A 49 9.81 2.18 -16.28
N VAL A 50 8.98 3.22 -16.33
CA VAL A 50 7.83 3.44 -15.43
C VAL A 50 6.89 2.24 -15.41
N THR A 51 6.64 1.61 -16.55
CA THR A 51 5.78 0.43 -16.67
C THR A 51 6.34 -0.78 -15.94
N ARG A 52 7.65 -1.11 -16.05
CA ARG A 52 8.23 -2.17 -15.21
C ARG A 52 8.21 -1.79 -13.74
N GLY A 53 8.54 -0.55 -13.40
CA GLY A 53 8.49 -0.08 -12.01
C GLY A 53 7.12 -0.27 -11.40
N ALA A 54 6.07 0.08 -12.14
CA ALA A 54 4.68 -0.12 -11.74
C ALA A 54 4.30 -1.59 -11.60
N VAL A 55 4.67 -2.44 -12.56
CA VAL A 55 4.35 -3.88 -12.52
C VAL A 55 5.07 -4.58 -11.37
N ILE A 56 6.36 -4.29 -11.18
CA ILE A 56 7.17 -4.87 -10.10
C ILE A 56 6.65 -4.36 -8.75
N GLY A 57 6.49 -3.04 -8.61
CA GLY A 57 5.99 -2.44 -7.38
C GLY A 57 4.58 -2.92 -7.03
N GLY A 58 3.70 -3.06 -8.03
CA GLY A 58 2.35 -3.57 -7.83
C GLY A 58 2.33 -5.05 -7.48
N GLY A 59 3.17 -5.87 -8.11
CA GLY A 59 3.29 -7.30 -7.77
C GLY A 59 3.82 -7.51 -6.34
N VAL A 60 4.88 -6.78 -5.97
CA VAL A 60 5.44 -6.83 -4.60
C VAL A 60 4.43 -6.28 -3.59
N GLY A 61 3.78 -5.16 -3.87
CA GLY A 61 2.77 -4.58 -3.00
C GLY A 61 1.54 -5.49 -2.83
N ALA A 62 1.12 -6.19 -3.89
CA ALA A 62 0.06 -7.19 -3.82
C ALA A 62 0.46 -8.38 -2.95
N ALA A 63 1.67 -8.91 -3.14
CA ALA A 63 2.19 -10.02 -2.35
C ALA A 63 2.31 -9.64 -0.88
N THR A 64 2.83 -8.46 -0.56
CA THR A 64 2.91 -7.96 0.83
C THR A 64 1.53 -7.73 1.44
N GLY A 65 0.57 -7.22 0.66
CA GLY A 65 -0.81 -7.05 1.11
C GLY A 65 -1.56 -8.37 1.31
N ALA A 66 -1.27 -9.39 0.50
CA ALA A 66 -1.80 -10.73 0.64
C ALA A 66 -1.13 -11.53 1.77
N ALA A 67 0.16 -11.31 2.00
CA ALA A 67 0.94 -11.93 3.08
C ALA A 67 0.72 -11.25 4.45
N THR A 68 0.07 -10.08 4.47
CA THR A 68 -0.32 -9.38 5.69
C THR A 68 -1.67 -9.91 6.16
N ASP A 69 -1.64 -10.82 7.13
CA ASP A 69 -2.84 -11.50 7.64
C ASP A 69 -3.79 -10.58 8.43
N SER A 70 -5.09 -10.72 8.17
CA SER A 70 -6.15 -10.22 9.08
C SER A 70 -6.38 -11.20 10.23
N ASP A 71 -5.94 -12.45 10.07
CA ASP A 71 -6.37 -13.58 10.90
C ASP A 71 -5.69 -13.66 12.28
N ASP A 72 -4.89 -12.65 12.67
CA ASP A 72 -4.39 -12.53 14.06
C ASP A 72 -5.37 -11.77 15.00
N ILE A 73 -6.44 -11.16 14.48
CA ILE A 73 -7.47 -10.52 15.32
C ILE A 73 -8.74 -11.35 15.41
N ASP A 74 -8.67 -12.38 16.25
CA ASP A 74 -9.79 -13.22 16.66
C ASP A 74 -10.76 -12.45 17.59
N LEU A 75 -11.45 -11.43 17.05
CA LEU A 75 -12.40 -10.58 17.80
C LEU A 75 -13.67 -11.33 18.25
N ASN A 76 -13.85 -12.57 17.79
CA ASN A 76 -14.94 -13.44 18.21
C ASN A 76 -14.79 -13.90 19.68
N ARG A 77 -13.58 -13.86 20.25
CA ARG A 77 -13.32 -14.20 21.66
C ARG A 77 -13.93 -13.20 22.66
N TYR A 78 -14.27 -11.98 22.23
CA TYR A 78 -14.74 -10.89 23.09
C TYR A 78 -16.23 -10.52 22.90
N ARG A 79 -17.00 -11.39 22.20
CA ARG A 79 -18.46 -11.29 22.11
C ARG A 79 -19.16 -12.21 23.10
#